data_AF-A0A7Y0N3J6-F1
#
_entry.id   AF-A0A7Y0N3J6-F1
#
_cell.length_a   1.000
_cell.length_b   1.000
_cell.length_c   1.000
_cell.angle_alpha   90.00
_cell.angle_beta   90.00
_cell.angle_gamma   90.00
#
_symmetry.space_group_name_H-M   'P 1'
#
loop_
_entity.id
_entity.type
_entity.pdbx_description
1 polymer ?
#
loop_
_entity_poly.entity_id
_entity_poly.type
_entity_poly.pdbx_seq_one_letter_code
_entity_poly.pdbx_strand_id
1 'polypeptide(L)'
;RFERLVQELAEDHQPYMLDKKGEFVRDAEIGENPCFLLTDHIPMPKKSFNSLKRLGTEKISLGPKMLFASQCVVLIHNELDIREF
;
A
#
# COMPACT_ATOMS: atom_id res chain seq x y z
N ARG A 1 1.85 7.28 -16.70
CA ARG A 1 0.41 7.01 -16.46
C ARG A 1 0.18 6.59 -15.01
N PHE A 2 0.84 5.55 -14.51
CA PHE A 2 0.74 5.13 -13.10
C PHE A 2 1.26 6.19 -12.10
N GLU A 3 2.48 6.68 -12.27
CA GLU A 3 3.07 7.67 -11.34
C GLU A 3 2.24 8.95 -11.23
N ARG A 4 1.64 9.40 -12.34
CA ARG A 4 0.73 10.55 -12.36
C ARG A 4 -0.56 10.30 -11.59
N LEU A 5 -1.15 9.10 -11.73
CA LEU A 5 -2.34 8.72 -10.96
C LEU A 5 -2.05 8.68 -9.46
N VAL A 6 -0.90 8.13 -9.05
CA VAL A 6 -0.54 8.12 -7.63
C VAL A 6 -0.26 9.52 -7.11
N GLN A 7 0.32 10.40 -7.94
CA GLN A 7 0.49 11.81 -7.58
C GLN A 7 -0.86 12.51 -7.38
N GLU A 8 -1.84 12.27 -8.25
CA GLU A 8 -3.20 12.83 -8.12
C GLU A 8 -3.91 12.28 -6.88
N LEU A 9 -3.79 10.97 -6.59
CA LEU A 9 -4.36 10.37 -5.38
C LEU A 9 -3.67 10.82 -4.09
N ALA A 10 -2.38 11.13 -4.13
CA ALA A 10 -1.64 11.61 -2.97
C ALA A 10 -2.04 13.03 -2.52
N GLU A 11 -2.91 13.72 -3.27
CA GLU A 11 -3.46 15.02 -2.87
C GLU A 11 -4.49 14.89 -1.73
N ASP A 12 -5.24 13.79 -1.68
CA ASP A 12 -6.35 13.57 -0.74
C ASP A 12 -6.37 12.18 -0.07
N HIS A 13 -5.53 11.24 -0.52
CA HIS A 13 -5.37 9.91 0.06
C HIS A 13 -3.94 9.67 0.54
N GLN A 14 -3.79 8.87 1.61
CA GLN A 14 -2.48 8.42 2.08
C GLN A 14 -2.05 7.14 1.35
N PRO A 15 -1.01 7.15 0.49
CA PRO A 15 -0.63 5.97 -0.28
C PRO A 15 0.21 4.98 0.54
N TYR A 16 -0.14 3.69 0.45
CA TYR A 16 0.55 2.57 1.08
C TYR A 16 0.97 1.53 0.03
N MET A 17 2.25 1.18 0.00
CA MET A 17 2.78 0.13 -0.86
C MET A 17 2.91 -1.18 -0.08
N LEU A 18 2.37 -2.26 -0.65
CA LEU A 18 2.57 -3.58 -0.06
C LEU A 18 4.01 -4.05 -0.26
N ASP A 19 4.71 -4.31 0.85
CA ASP A 19 6.06 -4.85 0.86
C ASP A 19 6.23 -5.73 2.09
N LYS A 20 6.78 -6.94 1.91
CA LYS A 20 7.06 -7.88 3.02
C LYS A 20 8.00 -7.31 4.08
N LYS A 21 8.78 -6.27 3.75
CA LYS A 21 9.68 -5.54 4.66
C LYS A 21 9.06 -4.27 5.24
N GLY A 22 7.80 -3.98 4.91
CA GLY A 22 7.04 -2.89 5.52
C GLY A 22 6.65 -3.20 6.97
N GLU A 23 6.09 -2.20 7.63
CA GLU A 23 5.49 -2.38 8.95
C GLU A 23 4.29 -3.31 8.87
N PHE A 24 4.10 -4.17 9.87
CA PHE A 24 2.98 -5.10 9.84
C PHE A 24 1.66 -4.32 9.94
N VAL A 25 0.70 -4.63 9.07
CA VAL A 25 -0.54 -3.85 8.93
C VAL A 25 -1.25 -3.64 10.27
N ARG A 26 -1.21 -4.65 11.15
CA ARG A 26 -1.85 -4.62 12.48
C ARG A 26 -1.21 -3.66 13.47
N ASP A 27 0.07 -3.37 13.28
CA ASP A 27 0.85 -2.50 14.16
C ASP A 27 0.99 -1.09 13.56
N ALA A 28 0.86 -0.97 12.23
CA ALA A 28 0.97 0.29 11.51
C ALA A 28 -0.18 1.26 11.83
N GLU A 29 0.16 2.54 11.98
CA GLU A 29 -0.81 3.63 11.99
C GLU A 29 -1.29 3.89 10.55
N ILE A 30 -2.56 3.59 10.30
CA ILE A 30 -3.19 3.84 9.00
C ILE A 30 -3.84 5.22 9.04
N GLY A 31 -3.35 6.13 8.19
CA GLY A 31 -3.87 7.48 8.05
C GLY A 31 -5.22 7.52 7.33
N GLU A 32 -5.89 8.67 7.43
CA GLU A 32 -7.20 8.90 6.79
C GLU A 32 -7.14 8.71 5.27
N ASN A 33 -8.24 8.24 4.69
CA ASN A 33 -8.37 7.92 3.26
C ASN A 33 -7.20 7.06 2.72
N PRO A 34 -6.95 5.85 3.27
CA PRO A 34 -5.79 5.06 2.87
C PRO A 34 -5.96 4.51 1.44
N CYS A 35 -4.90 4.61 0.63
CA CYS A 35 -4.85 4.08 -0.73
C CYS A 35 -3.78 2.99 -0.85
N PHE A 36 -4.19 1.73 -1.02
CA PHE A 36 -3.27 0.59 -1.08
C PHE A 36 -2.85 0.27 -2.51
N LEU A 37 -1.55 0.37 -2.77
CA LEU A 37 -0.91 0.10 -4.05
C LEU A 37 -0.49 -1.38 -4.12
N LEU A 38 -1.05 -2.08 -5.11
CA LEU A 38 -0.81 -3.50 -5.37
C LEU A 38 -0.07 -3.68 -6.69
N THR A 39 0.94 -4.55 -6.71
CA THR A 39 1.57 -5.02 -7.95
C THR A 39 1.32 -6.50 -8.10
N ASP A 40 0.81 -6.92 -9.26
CA ASP A 40 0.39 -8.30 -9.48
C ASP A 40 1.58 -9.28 -9.49
N HIS A 41 2.38 -9.26 -10.54
CA HIS A 41 3.50 -10.20 -10.71
C HIS A 41 4.85 -9.56 -11.02
N ILE A 42 4.87 -8.28 -11.42
CA ILE A 42 6.10 -7.57 -11.76
C ILE A 42 6.49 -6.70 -10.57
N PRO A 43 7.65 -6.95 -9.93
CA PRO A 43 8.12 -6.07 -8.87
C PRO A 43 8.31 -4.67 -9.42
N MET A 44 7.81 -3.67 -8.69
CA MET A 44 7.84 -2.30 -9.15
C MET A 44 9.29 -1.85 -9.44
N PRO A 45 9.55 -1.21 -10.59
CA PRO A 45 10.89 -0.71 -10.90
C PRO A 45 11.40 0.24 -9.82
N LYS A 46 12.69 0.09 -9.44
CA LYS A 46 13.32 0.91 -8.38
C LYS A 46 13.16 2.43 -8.59
N LYS A 47 13.14 2.89 -9.85
CA LYS A 47 12.96 4.30 -10.19
C LYS A 47 11.58 4.81 -9.79
N SER A 48 10.53 4.04 -10.05
CA SER A 48 9.15 4.37 -9.68
C SER A 48 8.92 4.30 -8.16
N PHE A 49 9.64 3.42 -7.46
CA PHE A 49 9.58 3.44 -6.00
C PHE A 49 10.15 4.74 -5.39
N ASN A 50 11.25 5.26 -5.95
CA ASN A 50 11.85 6.49 -5.46
C ASN A 50 10.95 7.72 -5.67
N SER A 51 10.18 7.77 -6.76
CA SER A 51 9.19 8.83 -6.95
C SER A 51 8.03 8.70 -5.97
N LEU A 52 7.51 7.49 -5.76
CA LEU A 52 6.45 7.23 -4.78
C LEU A 52 6.85 7.56 -3.34
N LYS A 53 8.08 7.22 -2.94
CA LYS A 53 8.59 7.60 -1.62
C LYS A 53 8.59 9.12 -1.39
N ARG A 54 8.78 9.92 -2.44
CA ARG A 54 8.70 11.40 -2.36
C ARG A 54 7.27 11.90 -2.23
N LEU A 55 6.28 11.10 -2.64
CA LEU A 55 4.85 11.37 -2.48
C LEU A 55 4.31 10.88 -1.13
N GLY A 56 5.18 10.60 -0.15
CA GLY A 56 4.77 10.13 1.17
C GLY A 56 4.32 8.67 1.21
N THR A 57 4.59 7.87 0.18
CA THR A 57 4.19 6.46 0.19
C THR A 57 4.94 5.65 1.25
N GLU A 58 4.18 5.03 2.14
CA GLU A 58 4.68 4.17 3.20
C GLU A 58 4.64 2.69 2.80
N LYS A 59 5.42 1.85 3.51
CA LYS A 59 5.45 0.41 3.25
C LYS A 59 4.71 -0.34 4.33
N ILE A 60 3.78 -1.19 3.91
CA ILE A 60 2.99 -2.02 4.82
C ILE A 60 3.08 -3.50 4.41
N SER A 61 3.05 -4.38 5.39
CA SER A 61 3.16 -5.83 5.23
C SER A 61 1.88 -6.50 5.72
N LEU A 62 1.34 -7.41 4.92
CA LEU A 62 0.17 -8.23 5.29
C LEU A 62 0.57 -9.58 5.92
N GLY A 63 1.88 -9.81 6.10
CA GLY A 63 2.41 -11.03 6.70
C GLY A 63 3.67 -11.56 6.00
N PRO A 64 4.17 -12.72 6.44
CA PRO A 64 5.46 -13.25 5.99
C PRO A 64 5.39 -13.97 4.63
N LYS A 65 4.20 -14.29 4.14
CA LYS A 65 4.00 -15.04 2.89
C LYS A 65 3.70 -14.08 1.74
N MET A 66 4.22 -14.41 0.57
CA MET A 66 3.79 -13.75 -0.67
C MET A 66 2.34 -14.17 -0.96
N LEU A 67 1.50 -13.20 -1.28
CA LEU A 67 0.08 -13.38 -1.52
C LEU A 67 -0.27 -12.89 -2.92
N PHE A 68 -1.35 -13.42 -3.47
CA PHE A 68 -1.96 -12.84 -4.67
C PHE A 68 -2.59 -11.49 -4.35
N ALA A 69 -2.66 -10.60 -5.33
CA ALA A 69 -3.29 -9.29 -5.17
C ALA A 69 -4.73 -9.40 -4.64
N SER A 70 -5.49 -10.40 -5.08
CA SER A 70 -6.85 -10.67 -4.58
C SER A 70 -6.89 -11.00 -3.09
N GLN A 71 -5.92 -11.77 -2.58
CA GLN A 71 -5.82 -12.09 -1.16
C GLN A 71 -5.41 -10.85 -0.35
N CYS A 72 -4.52 -10.02 -0.90
CA CYS A 72 -4.14 -8.77 -0.29
C CYS A 72 -5.34 -7.84 -0.08
N VAL A 73 -6.19 -7.68 -1.09
CA VAL A 73 -7.42 -6.87 -1.01
C VAL A 73 -8.32 -7.35 0.14
N VAL A 74 -8.56 -8.66 0.23
CA VAL A 74 -9.39 -9.25 1.29
C VAL A 74 -8.81 -8.99 2.68
N LEU A 75 -7.50 -9.16 2.86
CA LEU A 75 -6.85 -8.94 4.15
C LEU A 75 -6.84 -7.46 4.58
N ILE A 76 -6.66 -6.55 3.62
CA ILE A 76 -6.71 -5.11 3.87
C ILE A 76 -8.11 -4.72 4.33
N HIS A 77 -9.15 -5.12 3.59
CA HIS A 77 -10.53 -4.83 3.98
C HIS A 77 -10.87 -5.40 5.35
N ASN A 78 -10.51 -6.67 5.61
CA ASN A 78 -10.73 -7.27 6.92
C ASN A 78 -10.05 -6.48 8.05
N GLU A 79 -8.85 -5.95 7.83
CA GLU A 79 -8.16 -5.14 8.85
C GLU A 79 -8.84 -3.78 9.06
N LEU A 80 -9.26 -3.11 7.98
CA LEU A 80 -10.00 -1.85 8.08
C LEU A 80 -11.35 -2.03 8.79
N ASP A 81 -12.07 -3.11 8.48
CA ASP A 81 -13.35 -3.45 9.11
C ASP A 81 -13.19 -3.69 10.63
N ILE A 82 -12.13 -4.40 11.04
CA ILE A 82 -11.83 -4.65 12.46
C ILE A 82 -11.51 -3.36 13.22
N ARG A 83 -10.90 -2.38 12.52
CA ARG A 83 -10.56 -1.06 13.09
C ARG A 83 -11.74 -0.09 13.10
N GLU A 84 -12.87 -0.48 12.52
CA GLU A 84 -14.02 0.39 12.31
C GLU A 84 -13.64 1.69 11.56
N PHE A 85 -12.77 1.53 10.56
CA PHE A 85 -12.22 2.63 9.75
C PHE A 85 -13.26 3.27 8.81
#